data_AF-D9UUJ1-F1
#
_entry.id   AF-D9UUJ1-F1
#
_cell.length_a   1.000
_cell.length_b   1.000
_cell.length_c   1.000
_cell.angle_alpha   90.00
_cell.angle_beta   90.00
_cell.angle_gamma   90.00
#
_symmetry.space_group_name_H-M   'P 1'
#
loop_
_entity.id
_entity.type
_entity.pdbx_description
1 polymer ?
#
loop_
_entity_poly.entity_id
_entity_poly.type
_entity_poly.pdbx_seq_one_letter_code
_entity_poly.pdbx_strand_id
1 'polypeptide(L)'
;MANRTCEQCSGPMPIMARAHAVTCSPRCRKARSRARRTVPAELAQRPRWVRRTSAKVPVAVDGTVASSTDPETWSTYRAASASAAGAGLGFVLDGDGVVCLDLDHALDDQGAALPWAQRILDDAGPTWVERSVSGEGLHVWGTGALPRGRRITVDGGGSVELYGDGRYIAVTGDTWGDTPRRLGDLRHVIDSLL
;
A
#
# COMPACT_ATOMS: atom_id res chain seq x y z
N MET A 1 -26.24 5.06 -27.62
CA MET A 1 -25.48 4.26 -26.64
C MET A 1 -24.06 4.77 -26.62
N ALA A 2 -23.56 5.24 -25.47
CA ALA A 2 -22.17 5.70 -25.37
C ALA A 2 -21.23 4.53 -25.67
N ASN A 3 -20.35 4.70 -26.65
CA ASN A 3 -19.38 3.68 -27.03
C ASN A 3 -18.33 3.59 -25.92
N ARG A 4 -18.51 2.65 -24.98
CA ARG A 4 -17.61 2.47 -23.83
C ARG A 4 -16.24 2.03 -24.33
N THR A 5 -15.18 2.67 -23.83
CA THR A 5 -13.80 2.35 -24.16
C THR A 5 -13.11 1.64 -22.99
N CYS A 6 -12.09 0.85 -23.31
CA CYS A 6 -11.27 0.16 -22.34
C CYS A 6 -10.30 1.15 -21.67
N GLU A 7 -10.26 1.19 -20.35
CA GLU A 7 -9.34 2.07 -19.61
C GLU A 7 -7.86 1.72 -19.77
N GLN A 8 -7.53 0.53 -20.29
CA GLN A 8 -6.14 0.07 -20.44
C GLN A 8 -5.55 0.35 -21.82
N CYS A 9 -6.34 0.22 -22.89
CA CYS A 9 -5.85 0.34 -24.28
C CYS A 9 -6.64 1.34 -25.11
N SER A 10 -7.65 1.99 -24.51
CA SER A 10 -8.57 2.94 -25.16
C SER A 10 -9.40 2.35 -26.31
N GLY A 11 -9.27 1.06 -26.61
CA GLY A 11 -10.07 0.35 -27.62
C GLY A 11 -11.53 0.12 -27.20
N PRO A 12 -12.40 -0.29 -28.13
CA PRO A 12 -13.82 -0.49 -27.85
C PRO A 12 -14.05 -1.64 -26.86
N MET A 13 -15.03 -1.48 -25.98
CA MET A 13 -15.49 -2.56 -25.10
C MET A 13 -16.31 -3.59 -25.89
N PRO A 14 -16.22 -4.89 -25.55
CA PRO A 14 -17.08 -5.91 -26.15
C PRO A 14 -18.56 -5.60 -25.94
N ILE A 15 -19.40 -5.87 -26.95
CA ILE A 15 -20.85 -5.64 -26.88
C ILE A 15 -21.47 -6.36 -25.68
N MET A 16 -21.00 -7.57 -25.36
CA MET A 16 -21.48 -8.37 -24.22
C MET A 16 -20.75 -8.08 -22.90
N ALA A 17 -19.94 -7.02 -22.83
CA ALA A 17 -19.25 -6.68 -21.59
C ALA A 17 -20.26 -6.23 -20.52
N ARG A 18 -20.11 -6.75 -19.29
CA ARG A 18 -20.91 -6.32 -18.14
C ARG A 18 -20.89 -4.79 -17.99
N ALA A 19 -21.97 -4.22 -17.44
CA ALA A 19 -22.10 -2.78 -17.26
C ALA A 19 -20.92 -2.16 -16.48
N HIS A 20 -20.39 -2.87 -15.47
CA HIS A 20 -19.25 -2.45 -14.64
C HIS A 20 -17.87 -2.84 -15.21
N ALA A 21 -17.80 -3.49 -16.38
CA ALA A 21 -16.51 -3.89 -16.94
C ALA A 21 -15.69 -2.66 -17.39
N VAL A 22 -14.45 -2.53 -16.92
CA VAL A 22 -13.57 -1.40 -17.27
C VAL A 22 -12.45 -1.79 -18.26
N THR A 23 -12.35 -3.08 -18.60
CA THR A 23 -11.34 -3.60 -19.54
C THR A 23 -11.95 -4.50 -20.61
N CYS A 24 -11.45 -4.41 -21.85
CA CYS A 24 -12.00 -5.16 -22.99
C CYS A 24 -11.67 -6.66 -23.01
N SER A 25 -10.66 -7.11 -22.25
CA SER A 25 -10.18 -8.49 -22.29
C SER A 25 -9.45 -8.90 -21.01
N PRO A 26 -9.29 -10.21 -20.74
CA PRO A 26 -8.44 -10.70 -19.65
C PRO A 26 -7.00 -10.16 -19.73
N ARG A 27 -6.44 -10.02 -20.95
CA ARG A 27 -5.13 -9.42 -21.17
C ARG A 27 -5.07 -7.97 -20.68
N CYS A 28 -6.05 -7.15 -21.07
CA CYS A 28 -6.13 -5.77 -20.62
C CYS A 28 -6.38 -5.66 -19.11
N ARG A 29 -7.18 -6.56 -18.53
CA ARG A 29 -7.35 -6.67 -17.08
C ARG A 29 -6.02 -6.92 -16.36
N LYS A 30 -5.23 -7.88 -16.85
CA LYS A 30 -3.91 -8.22 -16.27
C LYS A 30 -2.91 -7.08 -16.44
N ALA A 31 -2.89 -6.42 -17.59
CA ALA A 31 -2.03 -5.25 -17.83
C ALA A 31 -2.40 -4.07 -16.90
N ARG A 32 -3.69 -3.74 -16.78
CA ARG A 32 -4.19 -2.70 -15.86
C ARG A 32 -3.85 -3.01 -14.41
N SER A 33 -4.03 -4.26 -13.99
CA SER A 33 -3.65 -4.70 -12.64
C SER A 33 -2.16 -4.54 -12.37
N ARG A 34 -1.28 -4.89 -13.33
CA ARG A 34 0.18 -4.71 -13.19
C ARG A 34 0.56 -3.23 -13.13
N ALA A 35 -0.03 -2.39 -13.98
CA ALA A 35 0.21 -0.95 -13.96
C ALA A 35 -0.26 -0.31 -12.64
N ARG A 36 -1.35 -0.84 -12.05
CA ARG A 36 -1.83 -0.40 -10.74
C ARG A 36 -0.94 -0.84 -9.58
N ARG A 37 -0.18 -1.94 -9.72
CA ARG A 37 0.77 -2.48 -8.74
C ARG A 37 2.16 -1.88 -8.86
N THR A 38 2.25 -0.57 -8.73
CA THR A 38 3.53 0.15 -8.67
C THR A 38 3.59 0.97 -7.38
N VAL A 39 4.80 1.05 -6.81
CA VAL A 39 5.07 1.79 -5.57
C VAL A 39 5.65 3.17 -5.92
N PRO A 40 5.53 4.18 -5.04
CA PRO A 40 6.19 5.47 -5.21
C PRO A 40 7.69 5.34 -5.46
N ALA A 41 8.23 6.19 -6.32
CA ALA A 41 9.66 6.19 -6.66
C ALA A 41 10.53 6.44 -5.43
N GLU A 42 10.04 7.28 -4.52
CA GLU A 42 10.68 7.62 -3.25
C GLU A 42 10.91 6.37 -2.38
N LEU A 43 9.94 5.45 -2.32
CA LEU A 43 10.13 4.18 -1.61
C LEU A 43 11.02 3.22 -2.41
N ALA A 44 10.82 3.11 -3.72
CA ALA A 44 11.56 2.18 -4.57
C ALA A 44 13.07 2.44 -4.60
N GLN A 45 13.49 3.71 -4.47
CA GLN A 45 14.89 4.12 -4.49
C GLN A 45 15.65 3.81 -3.20
N ARG A 46 14.96 3.48 -2.10
CA ARG A 46 15.59 3.20 -0.80
C ARG A 46 15.95 1.71 -0.67
N PRO A 47 17.17 1.34 -0.24
CA PRO A 47 17.65 -0.04 -0.22
C PRO A 47 17.22 -0.81 1.05
N ARG A 48 15.95 -0.69 1.43
CA ARG A 48 15.40 -1.33 2.65
C ARG A 48 14.13 -2.14 2.41
N TRP A 49 14.14 -2.85 1.27
CA TRP A 49 13.10 -3.77 0.87
C TRP A 49 13.41 -5.19 1.33
N VAL A 50 12.38 -5.86 1.84
CA VAL A 50 12.41 -7.27 2.21
C VAL A 50 11.33 -8.02 1.43
N ARG A 51 11.36 -9.35 1.53
CA ARG A 51 10.24 -10.21 1.20
C ARG A 51 9.46 -10.52 2.47
N ARG A 52 8.29 -11.16 2.33
CA ARG A 52 7.54 -11.67 3.47
C ARG A 52 6.93 -13.03 3.18
N THR A 53 6.73 -13.86 4.20
CA THR A 53 5.98 -15.13 4.10
C THR A 53 4.47 -14.91 4.04
N SER A 54 3.67 -15.96 3.82
CA SER A 54 2.20 -15.87 3.90
C SER A 54 1.72 -15.45 5.29
N ALA A 55 2.47 -15.79 6.34
CA ALA A 55 2.21 -15.38 7.72
C ALA A 55 2.68 -13.95 8.04
N LYS A 56 3.06 -13.15 7.03
CA LYS A 56 3.60 -11.80 7.20
C LYS A 56 4.82 -11.77 8.15
N VAL A 57 5.77 -12.67 7.90
CA VAL A 57 7.09 -12.65 8.56
C VAL A 57 8.11 -12.16 7.54
N PRO A 58 8.98 -11.17 7.86
CA PRO A 58 9.96 -10.64 6.92
C PRO A 58 11.07 -11.66 6.64
N VAL A 59 11.42 -11.78 5.37
CA VAL A 59 12.50 -12.65 4.89
C VAL A 59 13.36 -11.90 3.86
N ALA A 60 14.65 -12.21 3.80
CA ALA A 60 15.56 -11.66 2.82
C ALA A 60 15.24 -12.20 1.41
N VAL A 61 15.94 -11.70 0.40
CA VAL A 61 15.69 -12.09 -1.00
C VAL A 61 16.02 -13.55 -1.31
N ASP A 62 16.82 -14.21 -0.47
CA ASP A 62 17.15 -15.63 -0.53
C ASP A 62 16.22 -16.52 0.31
N GLY A 63 15.30 -15.92 1.08
CA GLY A 63 14.33 -16.61 1.93
C GLY A 63 14.77 -16.84 3.37
N THR A 64 15.97 -16.40 3.78
CA THR A 64 16.38 -16.37 5.18
C THR A 64 15.58 -15.33 5.96
N VAL A 65 15.58 -15.40 7.30
CA VAL A 65 14.87 -14.41 8.13
C VAL A 65 15.51 -13.03 7.96
N ALA A 66 14.68 -12.00 7.75
CA ALA A 66 15.13 -10.62 7.76
C ALA A 66 14.74 -9.92 9.06
N SER A 67 15.58 -9.01 9.51
CA SER A 67 15.32 -8.16 10.68
C SER A 67 14.67 -6.86 10.25
N SER A 68 13.84 -6.25 11.10
CA SER A 68 13.37 -4.87 10.88
C SER A 68 14.34 -3.80 11.40
N THR A 69 15.47 -4.20 11.96
CA THR A 69 16.48 -3.29 12.54
C THR A 69 17.91 -3.58 12.08
N ASP A 70 18.14 -4.61 11.28
CA ASP A 70 19.46 -4.95 10.72
C ASP A 70 19.48 -4.72 9.19
N PRO A 71 20.13 -3.63 8.72
CA PRO A 71 20.23 -3.31 7.30
C PRO A 71 20.90 -4.36 6.42
N GLU A 72 21.74 -5.22 6.99
CA GLU A 72 22.42 -6.29 6.23
C GLU A 72 21.43 -7.33 5.69
N THR A 73 20.24 -7.43 6.31
CA THR A 73 19.18 -8.35 5.89
C THR A 73 18.23 -7.76 4.84
N TRP A 74 18.42 -6.50 4.45
CA TRP A 74 17.55 -5.81 3.51
C TRP A 74 18.09 -5.82 2.08
N SER A 75 17.30 -5.32 1.14
CA SER A 75 17.68 -5.28 -0.27
C SER A 75 17.08 -4.10 -1.02
N THR A 76 17.43 -4.00 -2.30
CA THR A 76 16.82 -3.02 -3.21
C THR A 76 15.42 -3.46 -3.63
N TYR A 77 14.57 -2.50 -4.01
CA TYR A 77 13.26 -2.80 -4.58
C TYR A 77 13.34 -3.77 -5.77
N ARG A 78 14.33 -3.57 -6.66
CA ARG A 78 14.53 -4.41 -7.84
C ARG A 78 14.82 -5.86 -7.46
N ALA A 79 15.73 -6.08 -6.51
CA ALA A 79 16.08 -7.42 -6.05
C ALA A 79 14.90 -8.11 -5.32
N ALA A 80 14.23 -7.40 -4.41
CA ALA A 80 13.06 -7.91 -3.72
C ALA A 80 11.89 -8.21 -4.68
N SER A 81 11.69 -7.38 -5.71
CA SER A 81 10.62 -7.60 -6.70
C SER A 81 10.90 -8.76 -7.65
N ALA A 82 12.18 -9.03 -7.94
CA ALA A 82 12.60 -10.15 -8.77
C ALA A 82 12.68 -11.48 -8.01
N SER A 83 12.83 -11.45 -6.67
CA SER A 83 12.92 -12.65 -5.84
C SER A 83 11.60 -13.43 -5.81
N ALA A 84 11.72 -14.75 -5.83
CA ALA A 84 10.62 -15.69 -5.64
C ALA A 84 10.40 -16.08 -4.17
N ALA A 85 11.25 -15.63 -3.24
CA ALA A 85 11.15 -15.98 -1.83
C ALA A 85 9.85 -15.44 -1.21
N GLY A 86 9.22 -16.23 -0.35
CA GLY A 86 7.98 -15.83 0.32
C GLY A 86 6.82 -15.53 -0.65
N ALA A 87 5.91 -14.66 -0.23
CA ALA A 87 4.62 -14.41 -0.85
C ALA A 87 4.36 -12.93 -1.19
N GLY A 88 5.26 -12.02 -0.84
CA GLY A 88 5.10 -10.61 -1.17
C GLY A 88 6.28 -9.74 -0.72
N LEU A 89 6.14 -8.44 -0.95
CA LEU A 89 7.13 -7.44 -0.57
C LEU A 89 6.87 -6.91 0.85
N GLY A 90 7.90 -6.36 1.45
CA GLY A 90 7.82 -5.50 2.62
C GLY A 90 8.84 -4.38 2.54
N PHE A 91 8.59 -3.31 3.27
CA PHE A 91 9.46 -2.14 3.37
C PHE A 91 9.75 -1.85 4.84
N VAL A 92 11.01 -1.64 5.18
CA VAL A 92 11.44 -1.36 6.55
C VAL A 92 11.46 0.15 6.80
N LEU A 93 10.91 0.54 7.96
CA LEU A 93 10.92 1.88 8.50
C LEU A 93 12.08 1.98 9.49
N ASP A 94 13.02 2.88 9.23
CA ASP A 94 14.31 3.03 9.93
C ASP A 94 14.47 4.39 10.63
N GLY A 95 13.36 5.13 10.81
CA GLY A 95 13.36 6.43 11.46
C GLY A 95 13.81 7.60 10.58
N ASP A 96 14.00 7.42 9.26
CA ASP A 96 14.44 8.49 8.34
C ASP A 96 13.35 9.52 7.97
N GLY A 97 12.19 9.47 8.62
CA GLY A 97 11.05 10.34 8.38
C GLY A 97 10.05 9.81 7.35
N VAL A 98 10.23 8.61 6.80
CA VAL A 98 9.14 7.88 6.13
C VAL A 98 8.24 7.25 7.19
N VAL A 99 6.94 7.44 7.04
CA VAL A 99 5.92 6.93 7.96
C VAL A 99 4.83 6.16 7.21
N CYS A 100 4.14 5.28 7.94
CA CYS A 100 2.96 4.57 7.47
C CYS A 100 1.88 4.62 8.56
N LEU A 101 0.69 5.08 8.19
CA LEU A 101 -0.53 4.90 8.99
C LEU A 101 -1.22 3.64 8.47
N ASP A 102 -1.29 2.59 9.30
CA ASP A 102 -2.02 1.36 9.00
C ASP A 102 -3.44 1.48 9.54
N LEU A 103 -4.41 1.52 8.63
CA LEU A 103 -5.84 1.60 8.92
C LEU A 103 -6.43 0.20 8.80
N ASP A 104 -6.56 -0.49 9.92
CA ASP A 104 -7.06 -1.87 9.98
C ASP A 104 -8.60 -1.89 9.99
N HIS A 105 -9.18 -2.84 9.22
CA HIS A 105 -10.62 -2.93 8.96
C HIS A 105 -11.25 -1.59 8.54
N ALA A 106 -10.59 -0.89 7.62
CA ALA A 106 -10.95 0.44 7.15
C ALA A 106 -11.97 0.44 5.99
N LEU A 107 -12.24 -0.72 5.39
CA LEU A 107 -13.12 -0.87 4.23
C LEU A 107 -14.38 -1.67 4.59
N ASP A 108 -15.50 -1.31 3.96
CA ASP A 108 -16.73 -2.12 3.99
C ASP A 108 -16.67 -3.30 3.01
N ASP A 109 -17.73 -4.13 3.01
CA ASP A 109 -17.85 -5.30 2.12
C ASP A 109 -17.85 -4.94 0.62
N GLN A 110 -18.11 -3.68 0.30
CA GLN A 110 -18.11 -3.13 -1.05
C GLN A 110 -16.75 -2.51 -1.42
N GLY A 111 -15.81 -2.44 -0.47
CA GLY A 111 -14.47 -1.88 -0.63
C GLY A 111 -14.41 -0.36 -0.54
N ALA A 112 -15.47 0.29 -0.05
CA ALA A 112 -15.48 1.72 0.25
C ALA A 112 -14.91 1.99 1.65
N ALA A 113 -14.28 3.14 1.84
CA ALA A 113 -13.73 3.51 3.14
C ALA A 113 -14.86 3.77 4.14
N LEU A 114 -14.72 3.21 5.35
CA LEU A 114 -15.61 3.52 6.46
C LEU A 114 -15.48 5.00 6.86
N PRO A 115 -16.53 5.61 7.47
CA PRO A 115 -16.52 7.05 7.76
C PRO A 115 -15.33 7.52 8.60
N TRP A 116 -14.83 6.71 9.53
CA TRP A 116 -13.66 7.06 10.34
C TRP A 116 -12.37 7.06 9.51
N ALA A 117 -12.21 6.09 8.60
CA ALA A 117 -11.05 5.97 7.74
C ALA A 117 -11.06 7.09 6.70
N GLN A 118 -12.24 7.42 6.16
CA GLN A 118 -12.41 8.53 5.21
C GLN A 118 -11.95 9.86 5.81
N ARG A 119 -12.25 10.15 7.08
CA ARG A 119 -11.75 11.37 7.75
C ARG A 119 -10.22 11.44 7.77
N ILE A 120 -9.55 10.33 8.09
CA ILE A 120 -8.09 10.26 8.10
C ILE A 120 -7.52 10.45 6.69
N LEU A 121 -8.15 9.85 5.67
CA LEU A 121 -7.76 10.00 4.28
C LEU A 121 -7.91 11.46 3.80
N ASP A 122 -8.99 12.13 4.20
CA ASP A 122 -9.24 13.53 3.88
C ASP A 122 -8.18 14.43 4.54
N ASP A 123 -7.87 14.21 5.83
CA ASP A 123 -6.86 14.97 6.57
C ASP A 123 -5.43 14.72 6.06
N ALA A 124 -5.14 13.49 5.59
CA ALA A 124 -3.84 13.11 5.03
C ALA A 124 -3.53 13.81 3.71
N GLY A 125 -4.57 14.22 2.98
CA GLY A 125 -4.44 14.91 1.72
C GLY A 125 -3.76 14.05 0.62
N PRO A 126 -3.13 14.69 -0.38
CA PRO A 126 -2.62 14.00 -1.56
C PRO A 126 -1.34 13.22 -1.26
N THR A 127 -1.50 11.96 -0.88
CA THR A 127 -0.41 11.00 -0.66
C THR A 127 -0.75 9.61 -1.21
N TRP A 128 0.23 8.72 -1.28
CA TRP A 128 0.02 7.36 -1.71
C TRP A 128 -0.70 6.51 -0.66
N VAL A 129 -1.78 5.86 -1.09
CA VAL A 129 -2.53 4.91 -0.30
C VAL A 129 -2.60 3.59 -1.05
N GLU A 130 -2.30 2.50 -0.37
CA GLU A 130 -2.47 1.15 -0.91
C GLU A 130 -3.46 0.33 -0.09
N ARG A 131 -4.12 -0.64 -0.74
CA ARG A 131 -4.84 -1.68 0.01
C ARG A 131 -3.84 -2.59 0.70
N SER A 132 -4.11 -2.90 1.96
CA SER A 132 -3.27 -3.80 2.75
C SER A 132 -3.37 -5.25 2.26
N VAL A 133 -2.51 -6.12 2.78
CA VAL A 133 -2.48 -7.55 2.40
C VAL A 133 -3.79 -8.28 2.76
N SER A 134 -4.53 -7.85 3.80
CA SER A 134 -5.81 -8.48 4.14
C SER A 134 -6.91 -8.15 3.12
N GLY A 135 -6.78 -7.03 2.43
CA GLY A 135 -7.81 -6.51 1.51
C GLY A 135 -8.90 -5.68 2.20
N GLU A 136 -8.95 -5.68 3.53
CA GLU A 136 -9.94 -4.95 4.34
C GLU A 136 -9.38 -3.66 4.96
N GLY A 137 -8.06 -3.47 4.92
CA GLY A 137 -7.36 -2.30 5.46
C GLY A 137 -6.65 -1.48 4.40
N LEU A 138 -6.12 -0.33 4.82
CA LEU A 138 -5.37 0.61 3.98
C LEU A 138 -4.05 0.99 4.65
N HIS A 139 -2.99 1.14 3.87
CA HIS A 139 -1.76 1.79 4.31
C HIS A 139 -1.69 3.19 3.70
N VAL A 140 -1.64 4.22 4.54
CA VAL A 140 -1.42 5.61 4.13
C VAL A 140 0.06 5.93 4.35
N TRP A 141 0.79 6.10 3.26
CA TRP A 141 2.24 6.36 3.28
C TRP A 141 2.53 7.84 3.21
N GLY A 142 3.61 8.31 3.83
CA GLY A 142 4.03 9.70 3.68
C GLY A 142 5.31 10.02 4.44
N THR A 143 5.55 11.31 4.66
CA THR A 143 6.66 11.80 5.45
C THR A 143 6.19 12.50 6.72
N GLY A 144 6.95 12.38 7.80
CA GLY A 144 6.62 12.99 9.08
C GLY A 144 7.58 12.57 10.19
N ALA A 145 7.51 13.26 11.32
CA ALA A 145 8.26 12.89 12.52
C ALA A 145 7.35 12.08 13.44
N LEU A 146 7.73 10.82 13.72
CA LEU A 146 7.01 9.97 14.64
C LEU A 146 8.00 9.37 15.66
N PRO A 147 8.17 9.99 16.84
CA PRO A 147 9.18 9.57 17.80
C PRO A 147 8.87 8.20 18.43
N ARG A 148 7.58 7.81 18.49
CA ARG A 148 7.14 6.49 18.95
C ARG A 148 5.89 6.07 18.18
N GLY A 149 5.82 4.79 17.84
CA GLY A 149 4.60 4.23 17.27
C GLY A 149 3.42 4.30 18.24
N ARG A 150 2.20 4.39 17.70
CA ARG A 150 0.96 4.47 18.48
C ARG A 150 -0.12 3.61 17.83
N ARG A 151 -0.95 2.95 18.63
CA ARG A 151 -2.19 2.29 18.19
C ARG A 151 -3.39 2.98 18.82
N ILE A 152 -4.40 3.30 18.01
CA ILE A 152 -5.68 3.88 18.43
C ILE A 152 -6.78 2.94 17.93
N THR A 153 -7.56 2.37 18.85
CA THR A 153 -8.75 1.59 18.49
C THR A 153 -9.89 2.55 18.17
N VAL A 154 -10.65 2.25 17.12
CA VAL A 154 -11.86 2.98 16.77
C VAL A 154 -13.09 2.11 17.05
N ASP A 155 -14.21 2.75 17.34
CA ASP A 155 -15.49 2.06 17.53
C ASP A 155 -15.85 1.25 16.27
N GLY A 156 -16.40 0.05 16.47
CA GLY A 156 -16.74 -0.86 15.38
C GLY A 156 -15.62 -1.84 14.99
N GLY A 157 -14.53 -1.90 15.75
CA GLY A 157 -13.51 -2.97 15.64
C GLY A 157 -12.31 -2.65 14.76
N GLY A 158 -12.25 -1.46 14.17
CA GLY A 158 -11.08 -0.99 13.42
C GLY A 158 -9.98 -0.42 14.32
N SER A 159 -8.83 -0.12 13.73
CA SER A 159 -7.77 0.61 14.42
C SER A 159 -6.87 1.41 13.48
N VAL A 160 -6.21 2.41 14.03
CA VAL A 160 -5.16 3.20 13.37
C VAL A 160 -3.84 2.92 14.08
N GLU A 161 -2.84 2.46 13.34
CA GLU A 161 -1.48 2.29 13.84
C GLU A 161 -0.51 3.21 13.11
N LEU A 162 0.28 3.94 13.87
CA LEU A 162 1.28 4.86 13.37
C LEU A 162 2.66 4.19 13.49
N TYR A 163 3.37 4.09 12.37
CA TYR A 163 4.70 3.52 12.30
C TYR A 163 5.69 4.44 11.60
N GLY A 164 6.92 4.49 12.11
CA GLY A 164 8.00 5.31 11.55
C GLY A 164 9.42 4.75 11.79
N ASP A 165 9.58 3.78 12.68
CA ASP A 165 10.89 3.20 13.02
C ASP A 165 10.76 1.75 13.55
N GLY A 166 11.82 0.96 13.37
CA GLY A 166 12.02 -0.39 13.92
C GLY A 166 11.03 -1.46 13.45
N ARG A 167 10.18 -1.14 12.46
CA ARG A 167 9.11 -2.00 11.96
C ARG A 167 9.21 -2.14 10.45
N TYR A 168 8.65 -3.21 9.92
CA TYR A 168 8.44 -3.35 8.49
C TYR A 168 6.94 -3.39 8.20
N ILE A 169 6.55 -2.89 7.02
CA ILE A 169 5.17 -2.91 6.53
C ILE A 169 5.12 -3.85 5.33
N ALA A 170 4.10 -4.71 5.26
CA ALA A 170 3.89 -5.55 4.09
C ALA A 170 3.30 -4.72 2.94
N VAL A 171 3.98 -4.65 1.81
CA VAL A 171 3.61 -3.76 0.70
C VAL A 171 2.94 -4.56 -0.41
N THR A 172 1.80 -4.08 -0.91
CA THR A 172 1.06 -4.73 -2.01
C THR A 172 1.30 -4.05 -3.35
N GLY A 173 1.59 -2.76 -3.33
CA GLY A 173 1.59 -1.88 -4.49
C GLY A 173 0.19 -1.59 -5.04
N ASP A 174 -0.88 -2.19 -4.49
CA ASP A 174 -2.25 -2.02 -4.99
C ASP A 174 -2.79 -0.66 -4.57
N THR A 175 -2.51 0.35 -5.40
CA THR A 175 -2.95 1.72 -5.15
C THR A 175 -4.46 1.78 -4.99
N TRP A 176 -4.91 2.31 -3.86
CA TRP A 176 -6.31 2.49 -3.56
C TRP A 176 -6.85 3.72 -4.28
N GLY A 177 -8.03 3.56 -4.90
CA GLY A 177 -8.63 4.57 -5.77
C GLY A 177 -7.68 5.00 -6.89
N ASP A 178 -7.53 6.33 -7.00
CA ASP A 178 -6.60 7.01 -7.91
C ASP A 178 -5.67 7.96 -7.12
N THR A 179 -5.32 7.57 -5.89
CA THR A 179 -4.38 8.33 -5.05
C THR A 179 -3.03 8.51 -5.76
N PRO A 180 -2.33 9.64 -5.53
CA PRO A 180 -1.07 9.90 -6.20
C PRO A 180 0.00 8.89 -5.77
N ARG A 181 0.88 8.49 -6.69
CA ARG A 181 1.99 7.57 -6.42
C ARG A 181 3.24 8.32 -5.94
N ARG A 182 3.10 9.09 -4.88
CA ARG A 182 4.17 9.89 -4.26
C ARG A 182 3.96 9.98 -2.75
N LEU A 183 5.00 10.30 -2.00
CA LEU A 183 4.85 10.56 -0.56
C LEU A 183 4.42 12.01 -0.32
N GLY A 184 3.31 12.20 0.38
CA GLY A 184 2.83 13.47 0.90
C GLY A 184 3.32 13.72 2.33
N ASP A 185 3.08 14.94 2.82
CA ASP A 185 3.38 15.36 4.19
C ASP A 185 2.25 14.97 5.14
N LEU A 186 2.54 14.11 6.12
CA LEU A 186 1.58 13.59 7.09
C LEU A 186 1.70 14.23 8.47
N ARG A 187 2.54 15.26 8.65
CA ARG A 187 2.76 15.89 9.96
C ARG A 187 1.45 16.29 10.64
N HIS A 188 0.54 16.94 9.90
CA HIS A 188 -0.73 17.39 10.46
C HIS A 188 -1.59 16.25 11.02
N VAL A 189 -1.66 15.13 10.30
CA VAL A 189 -2.44 13.95 10.72
C VAL A 189 -1.75 13.20 11.85
N ILE A 190 -0.42 13.12 11.81
CA ILE A 190 0.34 12.54 12.91
C ILE A 190 0.09 13.34 14.19
N ASP A 191 0.20 14.67 14.13
CA ASP A 191 0.03 15.53 15.30
C ASP A 191 -1.40 15.46 15.88
N SER A 192 -2.42 15.30 15.05
CA SER A 192 -3.81 15.14 15.51
C SER A 192 -4.08 13.76 16.13
N LEU A 193 -3.24 12.78 15.82
CA LEU A 193 -3.30 11.40 16.30
C LEU A 193 -2.20 11.08 17.32
N LEU A 194 -1.51 12.05 17.90
CA LEU A 194 -0.60 11.88 19.06
C LEU A 194 -1.26 12.30 20.38
#